data_AF-A0A9N9R433-F1
#
_entry.id   AF-A0A9N9R433-F1
#
_cell.length_a   1.000
_cell.length_b   1.000
_cell.length_c   1.000
_cell.angle_alpha   90.00
_cell.angle_beta   90.00
_cell.angle_gamma   90.00
#
_symmetry.space_group_name_H-M   'P 1'
#
loop_
_entity.id
_entity.type
_entity.pdbx_description
1 polymer ?
#
loop_
_entity_poly.entity_id
_entity_poly.type
_entity_poly.pdbx_seq_one_letter_code
_entity_poly.pdbx_strand_id
1 'polypeptide(L)'
;MFFFSVKMAESKAKEVTQVEYDFKCASCNLNEKAHYKGTTPPFSRNVILKYSSYVMKDPFSPPGKGEIIVLGADCAICKKTVCISKECSLFYSKLFCLSCVYDSIDKFPVEIKSKVMQVKNAI
;
A
#
# COMPACT_ATOMS: atom_id res chain seq x y z
N MET A 1 -6.83 -44.34 -37.57
CA MET A 1 -5.75 -43.34 -37.33
C MET A 1 -6.39 -41.96 -37.43
N PHE A 2 -6.66 -41.28 -36.32
CA PHE A 2 -5.71 -40.38 -35.61
C PHE A 2 -5.45 -39.13 -36.49
N PHE A 3 -5.84 -37.89 -36.18
CA PHE A 3 -6.06 -37.18 -34.92
C PHE A 3 -7.10 -36.07 -35.11
N PHE A 4 -7.99 -35.90 -34.12
CA PHE A 4 -8.71 -34.64 -33.87
C PHE A 4 -7.68 -33.58 -33.44
N SER A 5 -7.45 -32.53 -34.24
CA SER A 5 -6.61 -31.40 -33.82
C SER A 5 -7.39 -30.54 -32.82
N VAL A 6 -7.01 -30.67 -31.55
CA VAL A 6 -7.46 -29.80 -30.45
C VAL A 6 -6.79 -28.42 -30.55
N LYS A 7 -7.64 -27.40 -30.35
CA LYS A 7 -7.41 -25.96 -30.08
C LYS A 7 -6.02 -25.52 -29.64
N MET A 8 -5.65 -24.29 -30.03
CA MET A 8 -5.26 -23.26 -29.06
C MET A 8 -5.85 -21.89 -29.47
N ALA A 9 -6.76 -21.38 -28.65
CA ALA A 9 -7.15 -19.97 -28.70
C ALA A 9 -6.08 -19.21 -27.91
N GLU A 10 -5.35 -18.33 -28.59
CA GLU A 10 -4.41 -17.42 -27.96
C GLU A 10 -5.18 -16.48 -27.03
N SER A 11 -5.09 -16.73 -25.73
CA SER A 11 -5.57 -15.81 -24.72
C SER A 11 -4.64 -14.60 -24.71
N LYS A 12 -5.08 -13.54 -25.37
CA LYS A 12 -4.49 -12.20 -25.40
C LYS A 12 -4.13 -11.76 -23.97
N ALA A 13 -2.84 -11.78 -23.64
CA ALA A 13 -2.34 -11.17 -22.42
C ALA A 13 -2.63 -9.67 -22.53
N LYS A 14 -3.64 -9.22 -21.78
CA LYS A 14 -4.09 -7.84 -21.74
C LYS A 14 -2.95 -7.02 -21.12
N GLU A 15 -2.20 -6.33 -21.96
CA GLU A 15 -1.16 -5.39 -21.56
C GLU A 15 -1.83 -4.30 -20.71
N VAL A 16 -1.62 -4.37 -19.39
CA VAL A 16 -2.18 -3.42 -18.43
C VAL A 16 -1.35 -2.15 -18.54
N THR A 17 -1.92 -1.10 -19.12
CA THR A 17 -1.37 0.26 -19.10
C THR A 17 -0.92 0.61 -17.68
N GLN A 18 0.40 0.73 -17.46
CA GLN A 18 0.96 1.11 -16.15
C GLN A 18 0.61 2.56 -15.87
N VAL A 19 -0.44 2.79 -15.07
CA VAL A 19 -0.69 4.10 -14.48
C VAL A 19 0.30 4.27 -13.34
N GLU A 20 1.24 5.20 -13.49
CA GLU A 20 2.10 5.64 -12.39
C GLU A 20 1.37 6.68 -11.53
N TYR A 21 1.55 6.58 -10.22
CA TYR A 21 0.99 7.50 -9.24
C TYR A 21 2.11 8.23 -8.52
N ASP A 22 1.99 9.54 -8.41
CA ASP A 22 2.86 10.33 -7.55
C ASP A 22 2.52 10.05 -6.08
N PHE A 23 3.51 9.55 -5.35
CA PHE A 23 3.43 9.37 -3.91
C PHE A 23 4.30 10.40 -3.22
N LYS A 24 3.70 11.26 -2.38
CA LYS A 24 4.43 12.19 -1.54
C LYS A 24 3.89 12.18 -0.12
N CYS A 25 4.73 11.78 0.84
CA CYS A 25 4.35 11.81 2.25
C CYS A 25 4.27 13.25 2.75
N ALA A 26 3.11 13.62 3.32
CA ALA A 26 2.87 14.94 3.89
C ALA A 26 3.65 15.23 5.19
N SER A 27 4.22 14.20 5.83
CA SER A 27 4.95 14.31 7.10
C SER A 27 6.47 14.44 6.91
N CYS A 28 7.08 13.55 6.11
CA CYS A 28 8.53 13.52 5.91
C CYS A 28 9.00 13.92 4.51
N ASN A 29 8.08 14.28 3.60
CA ASN A 29 8.36 14.61 2.20
C ASN A 29 8.98 13.47 1.36
N LEU A 30 8.99 12.22 1.84
CA LEU A 30 9.34 11.06 1.01
C LEU A 30 8.52 11.09 -0.27
N ASN A 31 9.21 11.08 -1.41
CA ASN A 31 8.61 11.26 -2.73
C ASN A 31 9.08 10.14 -3.65
N GLU A 32 8.15 9.35 -4.16
CA GLU A 32 8.41 8.17 -4.97
C GLU A 32 7.30 8.00 -6.03
N LYS A 33 7.54 7.11 -6.99
CA LYS A 33 6.52 6.65 -7.95
C LYS A 33 5.92 5.33 -7.48
N ALA A 34 4.59 5.25 -7.46
CA ALA A 34 3.88 4.00 -7.23
C ALA A 34 3.33 3.45 -8.56
N HIS A 35 3.32 2.12 -8.69
CA HIS A 35 2.78 1.43 -9.87
C HIS A 35 1.28 1.11 -9.74
N TYR A 36 0.70 1.28 -8.56
CA TYR A 36 -0.72 1.08 -8.31
C TYR A 36 -1.18 1.81 -7.04
N LYS A 37 -2.45 2.24 -7.04
CA LYS A 37 -3.17 2.73 -5.86
C LYS A 37 -4.47 1.95 -5.70
N GLY A 38 -4.62 1.24 -4.59
CA GLY A 38 -5.83 0.44 -4.32
C GLY A 38 -5.56 -0.74 -3.39
N THR A 39 -6.48 -1.71 -3.36
CA THR A 39 -6.38 -2.91 -2.51
C THR A 39 -5.92 -4.16 -3.25
N THR A 40 -6.05 -4.20 -4.57
CA THR A 40 -5.82 -5.39 -5.40
C THR A 40 -4.79 -5.09 -6.49
N PRO A 41 -3.49 -5.05 -6.16
CA PRO A 41 -2.44 -4.78 -7.13
C PRO A 41 -2.48 -5.80 -8.29
N PRO A 42 -2.63 -5.37 -9.55
CA PRO A 42 -2.84 -6.28 -10.68
C PRO A 42 -1.62 -7.16 -10.99
N PHE A 43 -0.43 -6.74 -10.54
CA PHE A 43 0.83 -7.47 -10.70
C PHE A 43 1.12 -8.47 -9.57
N SER A 44 0.28 -8.53 -8.54
CA SER A 44 0.42 -9.49 -7.43
C SER A 44 -0.88 -10.25 -7.21
N ARG A 45 -1.01 -11.40 -7.89
CA ARG A 45 -2.26 -12.18 -7.95
C ARG A 45 -2.70 -12.78 -6.60
N ASN A 46 -1.79 -12.89 -5.64
CA ASN A 46 -2.04 -13.53 -4.34
C ASN A 46 -2.08 -12.54 -3.17
N VAL A 47 -2.01 -11.22 -3.44
CA VAL A 47 -1.96 -10.20 -2.39
C VAL A 47 -3.20 -9.31 -2.47
N ILE A 48 -3.93 -9.26 -1.36
CA ILE A 48 -5.04 -8.32 -1.14
C ILE A 48 -4.69 -7.48 0.07
N LEU A 49 -4.63 -6.16 -0.11
CA LEU A 49 -4.35 -5.21 0.96
C LEU A 49 -5.62 -4.88 1.74
N LYS A 50 -5.48 -4.72 3.06
CA LYS A 50 -6.59 -4.38 3.96
C LYS A 50 -7.15 -2.97 3.74
N TYR A 51 -6.40 -2.10 3.08
CA TYR A 51 -6.77 -0.71 2.79
C TYR A 51 -6.15 -0.27 1.47
N SER A 52 -6.72 0.77 0.86
CA SER A 52 -6.21 1.33 -0.38
C SER A 52 -4.84 1.96 -0.14
N SER A 53 -3.80 1.40 -0.77
CA SER A 53 -2.41 1.81 -0.57
C SER A 53 -1.72 2.11 -1.89
N TYR A 54 -0.69 2.96 -1.80
CA TYR A 54 0.28 3.18 -2.86
C TYR A 54 1.31 2.06 -2.81
N VAL A 55 1.45 1.34 -3.91
CA VAL A 55 2.35 0.20 -4.01
C VAL A 55 3.20 0.25 -5.26
N MET A 56 4.44 -0.18 -5.12
CA MET A 56 5.35 -0.39 -6.23
C MET A 56 5.72 -1.86 -6.35
N LYS A 57 6.28 -2.22 -7.50
CA LYS A 57 6.87 -3.54 -7.73
C LYS A 57 8.16 -3.55 -6.94
N ASP A 58 8.47 -4.64 -6.27
CA ASP A 58 9.74 -4.74 -5.56
C ASP A 58 10.90 -4.79 -6.59
N PRO A 59 11.82 -3.81 -6.58
CA PRO A 59 12.94 -3.77 -7.52
C PRO A 59 14.07 -4.76 -7.15
N PHE A 60 14.04 -5.31 -5.93
CA PHE A 60 15.03 -6.28 -5.44
C PHE A 60 14.59 -7.73 -5.70
N SER A 61 13.32 -7.92 -6.04
CA SER A 61 12.74 -9.22 -6.35
C SER A 61 13.03 -9.66 -7.78
N PRO A 62 13.26 -10.97 -8.02
CA PRO A 62 13.36 -11.49 -9.38
C PRO A 62 12.11 -11.15 -10.22
N PRO A 63 12.26 -10.86 -11.52
CA PRO A 63 11.14 -10.56 -12.41
C PRO A 63 10.08 -11.67 -12.38
N GLY A 64 8.80 -11.28 -12.41
CA GLY A 64 7.67 -12.21 -12.47
C GLY A 64 7.23 -12.83 -11.14
N LYS A 65 7.92 -12.55 -10.03
CA LYS A 65 7.51 -13.01 -8.68
C LYS A 65 6.26 -12.30 -8.14
N GLY A 66 5.96 -11.10 -8.64
CA GLY A 66 4.80 -10.33 -8.20
C GLY A 66 4.92 -9.82 -6.76
N GLU A 67 6.15 -9.71 -6.25
CA GLU A 67 6.45 -9.10 -4.95
C GLU A 67 6.27 -7.58 -5.03
N ILE A 68 5.78 -7.01 -3.93
CA ILE A 68 5.35 -5.61 -3.88
C ILE A 68 5.91 -4.93 -2.65
N ILE A 69 6.16 -3.63 -2.78
CA ILE A 69 6.50 -2.77 -1.66
C ILE A 69 5.34 -1.79 -1.45
N VAL A 70 4.86 -1.70 -0.21
CA VAL A 70 3.85 -0.73 0.20
C VAL A 70 4.55 0.54 0.64
N LEU A 71 4.34 1.64 -0.07
CA LEU A 71 4.95 2.94 0.25
C LEU A 71 4.18 3.64 1.37
N GLY A 72 2.86 3.60 1.30
CA GLY A 72 1.97 4.35 2.18
C GLY A 72 0.52 4.31 1.73
N ALA A 73 -0.30 5.16 2.33
CA ALA A 73 -1.70 5.34 1.99
C ALA A 73 -2.19 6.74 2.37
N ASP A 74 -3.42 7.07 1.96
CA ASP A 74 -4.07 8.27 2.43
C ASP A 74 -4.56 8.07 3.86
N CYS A 75 -4.30 9.04 4.73
CA CYS A 75 -4.82 9.06 6.08
C CYS A 75 -6.34 8.89 6.07
N ALA A 76 -6.85 7.93 6.84
CA ALA A 76 -8.28 7.65 6.86
C ALA A 76 -9.15 8.84 7.31
N ILE A 77 -8.60 9.76 8.10
CA ILE A 77 -9.25 10.96 8.61
C ILE A 77 -9.07 12.14 7.63
N CYS A 78 -7.84 12.67 7.50
CA CYS A 78 -7.60 13.92 6.75
C CYS A 78 -7.30 13.73 5.25
N LYS A 79 -7.23 12.49 4.76
CA LYS A 79 -6.92 12.11 3.37
C LYS A 79 -5.54 12.54 2.84
N LYS A 80 -4.69 13.15 3.67
CA LYS A 80 -3.28 13.41 3.31
C LYS A 80 -2.52 12.10 3.14
N THR A 81 -1.73 12.00 2.08
CA THR A 81 -0.87 10.86 1.81
C THR A 81 0.27 10.78 2.83
N VAL A 82 0.46 9.62 3.46
CA VAL A 82 1.53 9.38 4.44
C VAL A 82 2.19 8.02 4.21
N CYS A 83 3.50 7.95 4.45
CA CYS A 83 4.26 6.71 4.33
C CYS A 83 4.00 5.77 5.51
N ILE A 84 4.36 4.49 5.33
CA ILE A 84 4.21 3.44 6.36
C ILE A 84 5.16 3.58 7.55
N SER A 85 6.09 4.54 7.54
CA SER A 85 7.05 4.71 8.63
C SER A 85 6.32 5.13 9.92
N LYS A 86 6.80 4.62 11.05
CA LYS A 86 6.19 4.80 12.37
C LYS A 86 6.25 6.26 12.85
N GLU A 87 7.16 7.02 12.27
CA GLU A 87 7.37 8.45 12.51
C GLU A 87 6.36 9.32 11.74
N CYS A 88 5.66 8.75 10.76
CA CYS A 88 4.69 9.48 9.94
C CYS A 88 3.26 9.00 10.12
N SER A 89 3.06 7.70 10.38
CA SER A 89 1.74 7.10 10.45
C SER A 89 1.63 5.94 11.44
N LEU A 90 0.38 5.63 11.78
CA LEU A 90 -0.02 4.48 12.57
C LEU A 90 -1.02 3.64 11.77
N PHE A 91 -0.79 2.34 11.71
CA PHE A 91 -1.77 1.38 11.20
C PHE A 91 -2.59 0.80 12.36
N TYR A 92 -3.92 0.78 12.18
CA TYR A 92 -4.84 0.02 13.04
C TYR A 92 -5.84 -0.79 12.17
N SER A 93 -6.95 -0.17 11.77
CA SER A 93 -7.87 -0.72 10.75
C SER A 93 -7.58 -0.16 9.36
N LYS A 94 -7.05 1.06 9.32
CA LYS A 94 -6.58 1.81 8.16
C LYS A 94 -5.30 2.55 8.56
N LEU A 95 -4.68 3.28 7.63
CA LEU A 95 -3.53 4.12 7.91
C LEU A 95 -3.98 5.51 8.39
N PHE A 96 -3.37 6.01 9.47
CA PHE A 96 -3.65 7.33 10.04
C PHE A 96 -2.34 8.11 10.17
N CYS A 97 -2.29 9.38 9.77
CA CYS A 97 -1.13 10.22 10.03
C CYS A 97 -1.02 10.51 11.53
N LEU A 98 0.19 10.70 12.05
CA LEU A 98 0.39 10.90 13.49
C LEU A 98 -0.37 12.12 14.04
N SER A 99 -0.49 13.22 13.28
CA SER A 99 -1.30 14.37 13.72
C SER A 99 -2.74 13.96 14.04
N CYS A 100 -3.41 13.24 13.12
CA CYS A 100 -4.77 12.78 13.34
C CYS A 100 -4.87 11.73 14.44
N VAL A 101 -3.82 10.92 14.65
CA VAL A 101 -3.76 9.98 15.78
C VAL A 101 -3.77 10.76 17.10
N TYR A 102 -2.95 11.79 17.25
CA TYR A 102 -2.90 12.61 18.46
C TYR A 102 -4.21 13.37 18.68
N ASP A 103 -4.79 13.97 17.63
CA ASP A 103 -6.06 14.72 17.72
C ASP A 103 -7.27 13.84 18.07
N SER A 104 -7.18 12.53 17.79
CA SER A 104 -8.29 11.59 18.00
C SER A 104 -7.91 10.41 18.90
N ILE A 105 -6.87 10.57 19.71
CA ILE A 105 -6.29 9.49 20.52
C ILE A 105 -7.33 8.84 21.44
N ASP A 106 -8.30 9.61 21.91
CA ASP A 106 -9.35 9.12 22.80
C ASP A 106 -10.29 8.10 22.16
N LYS A 107 -10.40 8.12 20.83
CA LYS A 107 -11.23 7.20 20.04
C LYS A 107 -10.53 5.88 19.73
N PHE A 108 -9.23 5.76 19.99
CA PHE A 108 -8.49 4.52 19.80
C PHE A 108 -8.63 3.58 21.01
N PRO A 109 -8.50 2.26 20.81
CA PRO A 109 -8.42 1.31 21.92
C PRO A 109 -7.25 1.61 22.88
N VAL A 110 -7.40 1.25 24.16
CA VAL A 110 -6.42 1.55 25.21
C VAL A 110 -5.02 1.02 24.88
N GLU A 111 -4.94 -0.16 24.27
CA GLU A 111 -3.70 -0.81 23.84
C GLU A 111 -2.94 0.03 22.81
N ILE A 112 -3.65 0.74 21.95
CA ILE A 112 -3.07 1.64 20.95
C ILE A 112 -2.64 2.95 21.60
N LYS A 113 -3.44 3.49 22.53
CA LYS A 113 -3.10 4.72 23.27
C LYS A 113 -1.74 4.59 23.95
N SER A 114 -1.52 3.47 24.67
CA SER A 114 -0.26 3.22 25.37
C SER A 114 0.96 3.19 24.43
N LYS A 115 0.83 2.58 23.24
CA LYS A 115 1.91 2.53 22.24
C LYS A 115 2.22 3.89 21.63
N VAL A 116 1.18 4.68 21.32
CA VAL A 116 1.35 6.02 20.75
C VAL A 116 2.06 6.95 21.74
N MET A 117 1.73 6.86 23.03
CA MET A 117 2.39 7.67 24.05
C MET A 117 3.89 7.32 24.21
N GLN A 118 4.28 6.05 24.02
CA GLN A 118 5.69 5.67 24.04
C GLN A 118 6.47 6.27 22.86
N VAL A 119 5.87 6.30 21.66
CA VAL A 119 6.49 6.90 20.47
C VAL A 119 6.63 8.42 20.62
N LYS A 120 5.62 9.09 21.21
CA LYS A 120 5.67 10.54 21.48
C LYS A 120 6.83 10.94 22.39
N ASN A 121 7.27 10.06 23.28
CA ASN A 121 8.35 10.34 24.25
C ASN A 121 9.74 9.93 23.76
N ALA A 122 9.83 9.29 22.59
CA ALA A 122 11.08 8.82 21.99
C ALA A 122 11.59 9.70 20.83
N ILE A 123 10.80 10.74 20.49
CA ILE A 123 11.10 11.78 19.49
C ILE A 123 11.17 13.11 20.26
#